data_AF-A0A258CT92-F1
#
_entry.id   AF-A0A258CT92-F1
#
_cell.length_a   1.000
_cell.length_b   1.000
_cell.length_c   1.000
_cell.angle_alpha   90.00
_cell.angle_beta   90.00
_cell.angle_gamma   90.00
#
_symmetry.space_group_name_H-M   'P 1'
#
loop_
_entity.id
_entity.type
_entity.pdbx_description
1 polymer ?
#
loop_
_entity_poly.entity_id
_entity_poly.type
_entity_poly.pdbx_seq_one_letter_code
_entity_poly.pdbx_strand_id
1 'polypeptide(L)'
;AAMILALCHVLHTENLYDREFLDRCAVGFDEFAPSLADKTPEWAENITGISAHRIRALAREMAATRTTVNINWSLQRSHHGEQPFWALVTLACMLGQIGLPGGGFGASYGPTNGMGSTAPLLAGPTLSQGTNAVSDFIPVARFTDMLLNPGGKVPYNGRDITYPDIRLIYWAGGNPFHHHQDLNRLRVAWQKPETIIFNEQFWTPAAKMADIVLPATTGLERNDIGYARREPFLIAMKKAREPIGEARDDYWIFSEITRRLDADDVYTEGRDEMQWLAHMYEEGRQKSARMGVPLPSFEEFWEAGIVKVPGENTDPVMLAKFRDDPAANPLKTPSGKIEIFSKKIASFGYDDCPGHATWMEPIEWLGSSKAERYPLHML
;
A
#
# COMPACT_ATOMS: atom_id res chain seq x y z
N ALA A 1 -18.87 -2.31 0.42
CA ALA A 1 -19.38 -0.94 0.63
C ALA A 1 -20.83 -0.91 1.11
N ALA A 2 -21.73 -1.81 0.67
CA ALA A 2 -23.15 -1.80 1.03
C ALA A 2 -23.45 -1.63 2.53
N MET A 3 -22.87 -2.49 3.40
CA MET A 3 -23.04 -2.37 4.85
C MET A 3 -22.67 -0.97 5.38
N ILE A 4 -21.54 -0.41 4.92
CA ILE A 4 -21.03 0.89 5.39
C ILE A 4 -21.98 2.02 4.99
N LEU A 5 -22.49 1.99 3.75
CA LEU A 5 -23.48 2.97 3.28
C LEU A 5 -24.78 2.88 4.07
N ALA A 6 -25.20 1.68 4.50
CA ALA A 6 -26.37 1.54 5.36
C ALA A 6 -26.16 2.04 6.79
N LEU A 7 -24.93 1.94 7.32
CA LEU A 7 -24.57 2.62 8.58
C LEU A 7 -24.68 4.15 8.40
N CYS A 8 -24.14 4.70 7.31
CA CYS A 8 -24.28 6.12 6.98
C CYS A 8 -25.75 6.54 6.84
N HIS A 9 -26.58 5.73 6.18
CA HIS A 9 -28.02 5.97 6.07
C HIS A 9 -28.67 6.14 7.44
N VAL A 10 -28.45 5.19 8.37
CA VAL A 10 -29.04 5.26 9.72
C VAL A 10 -28.57 6.51 10.46
N LEU A 11 -27.27 6.83 10.41
CA LEU A 11 -26.73 8.05 11.02
C LEU A 11 -27.39 9.30 10.45
N HIS A 12 -27.62 9.34 9.14
CA HIS A 12 -28.25 10.47 8.46
C HIS A 12 -29.74 10.61 8.80
N THR A 13 -30.52 9.54 8.66
CA THR A 13 -31.99 9.58 8.85
C THR A 13 -32.41 9.75 10.30
N GLU A 14 -31.60 9.29 11.24
CA GLU A 14 -31.84 9.48 12.68
C GLU A 14 -31.16 10.73 13.24
N ASN A 15 -30.49 11.53 12.39
CA ASN A 15 -29.79 12.75 12.77
C ASN A 15 -28.73 12.51 13.88
N LEU A 16 -27.97 11.43 13.75
CA LEU A 16 -26.91 11.00 14.69
C LEU A 16 -25.49 11.34 14.21
N TYR A 17 -25.36 12.04 13.07
CA TYR A 17 -24.07 12.43 12.53
C TYR A 17 -23.60 13.78 13.11
N ASP A 18 -22.28 13.97 13.18
CA ASP A 18 -21.65 15.20 13.69
C ASP A 18 -21.60 16.27 12.59
N ARG A 19 -22.63 17.12 12.57
CA ARG A 19 -22.73 18.23 11.61
C ARG A 19 -21.58 19.23 11.76
N GLU A 20 -21.16 19.54 12.98
CA GLU A 20 -20.10 20.53 13.23
C GLU A 20 -18.77 20.05 12.65
N PHE A 21 -18.42 18.78 12.87
CA PHE A 21 -17.22 18.19 12.29
C PHE A 21 -17.27 18.22 10.76
N LEU A 22 -18.40 17.87 10.15
CA LEU A 22 -18.54 17.87 8.69
C LEU A 22 -18.34 19.27 8.10
N ASP A 23 -18.99 20.30 8.66
CA ASP A 23 -18.88 21.68 8.18
C ASP A 23 -17.44 22.23 8.30
N ARG A 24 -16.74 21.86 9.38
CA ARG A 24 -15.36 22.30 9.66
C ARG A 24 -14.31 21.54 8.87
N CYS A 25 -14.39 20.21 8.84
CA CYS A 25 -13.29 19.31 8.47
C CYS A 25 -13.53 18.56 7.15
N ALA A 26 -14.72 18.61 6.57
CA ALA A 26 -15.04 17.92 5.33
C ALA A 26 -15.67 18.87 4.29
N VAL A 27 -15.75 18.38 3.04
CA VAL A 27 -16.51 18.99 1.95
C VAL A 27 -17.26 17.90 1.19
N GLY A 28 -18.37 18.26 0.55
CA GLY A 28 -19.11 17.33 -0.31
C GLY A 28 -20.18 16.49 0.37
N PHE A 29 -20.50 16.75 1.64
CA PHE A 29 -21.50 15.96 2.37
C PHE A 29 -22.92 16.18 1.83
N ASP A 30 -23.29 17.43 1.55
CA ASP A 30 -24.63 17.76 1.06
C ASP A 30 -24.87 17.21 -0.36
N GLU A 31 -23.81 17.06 -1.18
CA GLU A 31 -23.86 16.34 -2.46
C GLU A 31 -23.97 14.81 -2.29
N PHE A 32 -23.35 14.25 -1.26
CA PHE A 32 -23.36 12.82 -0.97
C PHE A 32 -24.66 12.35 -0.28
N ALA A 33 -25.20 13.11 0.68
CA ALA A 33 -26.30 12.70 1.53
C ALA A 33 -27.56 12.21 0.77
N PRO A 34 -27.98 12.84 -0.35
CA PRO A 34 -29.10 12.34 -1.14
C PRO A 34 -28.93 10.90 -1.63
N SER A 35 -27.68 10.46 -1.88
CA SER A 35 -27.37 9.09 -2.34
C SER A 35 -27.64 8.01 -1.28
N LEU A 36 -27.85 8.40 -0.02
CA LEU A 36 -28.17 7.50 1.08
C LEU A 36 -29.65 7.12 1.12
N ALA A 37 -30.56 7.80 0.41
CA ALA A 37 -32.00 7.67 0.59
C ALA A 37 -32.51 6.21 0.47
N ASP A 38 -31.95 5.44 -0.46
CA ASP A 38 -32.28 4.03 -0.74
C ASP A 38 -31.33 3.03 -0.06
N LYS A 39 -30.33 3.50 0.69
CA LYS A 39 -29.31 2.65 1.34
C LYS A 39 -29.78 2.17 2.72
N THR A 40 -31.02 1.69 2.81
CA THR A 40 -31.61 1.27 4.09
C THR A 40 -30.90 0.03 4.67
N PRO A 41 -31.03 -0.23 5.99
CA PRO A 41 -30.58 -1.49 6.58
C PRO A 41 -31.16 -2.73 5.90
N GLU A 42 -32.42 -2.70 5.48
CA GLU A 42 -33.10 -3.79 4.77
C GLU A 42 -32.51 -4.01 3.37
N TRP A 43 -32.14 -2.94 2.66
CA TRP A 43 -31.42 -3.02 1.40
C TRP A 43 -30.06 -3.71 1.58
N ALA A 44 -29.30 -3.30 2.60
CA ALA A 44 -28.00 -3.91 2.87
C ALA A 44 -28.10 -5.36 3.37
N GLU A 45 -29.16 -5.73 4.08
CA GLU A 45 -29.42 -7.11 4.49
C GLU A 45 -29.52 -8.05 3.29
N ASN A 46 -30.25 -7.65 2.24
CA ASN A 46 -30.38 -8.43 1.01
C ASN A 46 -29.05 -8.65 0.29
N ILE A 47 -28.08 -7.73 0.44
CA ILE A 47 -26.76 -7.81 -0.23
C ILE A 47 -25.76 -8.57 0.64
N THR A 48 -25.76 -8.31 1.94
CA THR A 48 -24.68 -8.73 2.84
C THR A 48 -25.03 -9.96 3.67
N GLY A 49 -26.32 -10.29 3.79
CA GLY A 49 -26.84 -11.30 4.71
C GLY A 49 -26.80 -10.88 6.19
N ILE A 50 -26.38 -9.66 6.50
CA ILE A 50 -26.36 -9.14 7.88
C ILE A 50 -27.72 -8.52 8.18
N SER A 51 -28.34 -8.90 9.29
CA SER A 51 -29.69 -8.43 9.61
C SER A 51 -29.79 -6.91 9.71
N ALA A 52 -30.87 -6.34 9.16
CA ALA A 52 -31.17 -4.91 9.23
C ALA A 52 -31.18 -4.38 10.67
N HIS A 53 -31.71 -5.18 11.61
CA HIS A 53 -31.69 -4.88 13.03
C HIS A 53 -30.25 -4.69 13.55
N ARG A 54 -29.31 -5.58 13.19
CA ARG A 54 -27.92 -5.47 13.65
C ARG A 54 -27.22 -4.24 13.06
N ILE A 55 -27.44 -3.94 11.78
CA ILE A 55 -26.87 -2.75 11.13
C ILE A 55 -27.35 -1.48 11.85
N ARG A 56 -28.66 -1.36 12.10
CA ARG A 56 -29.24 -0.21 12.81
C ARG A 56 -28.72 -0.08 14.25
N ALA A 57 -28.68 -1.18 14.98
CA ALA A 57 -28.15 -1.20 16.35
C ALA A 57 -26.67 -0.76 16.40
N LEU A 58 -25.86 -1.26 15.45
CA LEU A 58 -24.45 -0.90 15.36
C LEU A 58 -24.26 0.60 15.07
N ALA A 59 -24.98 1.17 14.10
CA ALA A 59 -24.88 2.61 13.81
C ALA A 59 -25.16 3.49 15.04
N ARG A 60 -26.21 3.16 15.81
CA ARG A 60 -26.57 3.87 17.05
C ARG A 60 -25.51 3.72 18.14
N GLU A 61 -24.99 2.50 18.32
CA GLU A 61 -23.90 2.20 19.26
C GLU A 61 -22.63 3.00 18.93
N MET A 62 -22.26 3.05 17.65
CA MET A 62 -21.10 3.80 17.16
C MET A 62 -21.24 5.30 17.39
N ALA A 63 -22.43 5.87 17.20
CA ALA A 63 -22.70 7.29 17.44
C ALA A 63 -22.70 7.63 18.94
N ALA A 64 -23.16 6.71 19.80
CA ALA A 64 -23.27 6.93 21.24
C ALA A 64 -21.95 6.72 22.01
N THR A 65 -20.93 6.14 21.38
CA THR A 65 -19.69 5.72 22.07
C THR A 65 -18.43 6.12 21.30
N ARG A 66 -17.29 6.19 22.01
CA ARG A 66 -15.98 6.38 21.38
C ARG A 66 -15.66 5.15 20.52
N THR A 67 -15.59 5.34 19.21
CA THR A 67 -15.51 4.30 18.20
C THR A 67 -14.35 4.56 17.24
N THR A 68 -13.51 3.54 17.03
CA THR A 68 -12.54 3.49 15.93
C THR A 68 -13.02 2.52 14.86
N VAL A 69 -13.09 2.96 13.60
CA VAL A 69 -13.47 2.13 12.47
C VAL A 69 -12.20 1.59 11.78
N ASN A 70 -11.96 0.28 11.86
CA ASN A 70 -10.80 -0.35 11.22
C ASN A 70 -11.23 -1.20 10.00
N ILE A 71 -10.46 -1.15 8.92
CA ILE A 71 -10.71 -1.94 7.70
C ILE A 71 -9.49 -2.74 7.26
N ASN A 72 -9.72 -3.96 6.78
CA ASN A 72 -8.68 -4.82 6.22
C ASN A 72 -8.39 -4.45 4.75
N TRP A 73 -7.11 -4.47 4.37
CA TRP A 73 -6.65 -4.31 2.98
C TRP A 73 -7.18 -5.39 2.02
N SER A 74 -7.71 -6.51 2.49
CA SER A 74 -8.39 -7.47 1.58
C SER A 74 -9.52 -6.81 0.79
N LEU A 75 -10.27 -5.89 1.39
CA LEU A 75 -11.45 -5.30 0.75
C LEU A 75 -11.14 -4.43 -0.47
N GLN A 76 -9.91 -3.87 -0.57
CA GLN A 76 -9.48 -3.11 -1.75
C GLN A 76 -8.77 -3.96 -2.81
N ARG A 77 -8.57 -5.26 -2.57
CA ARG A 77 -8.10 -6.23 -3.58
C ARG A 77 -9.26 -6.96 -4.22
N SER A 78 -10.25 -6.20 -4.68
CA SER A 78 -11.44 -6.70 -5.35
C SER A 78 -11.93 -5.69 -6.40
N HIS A 79 -12.87 -6.09 -7.25
CA HIS A 79 -13.51 -5.14 -8.17
C HIS A 79 -14.20 -4.01 -7.39
N HIS A 80 -14.05 -2.76 -7.83
CA HIS A 80 -14.52 -1.57 -7.11
C HIS A 80 -13.88 -1.40 -5.72
N GLY A 81 -12.63 -1.85 -5.55
CA GLY A 81 -11.92 -1.91 -4.27
C GLY A 81 -11.69 -0.55 -3.59
N GLU A 82 -11.82 0.55 -4.32
CA GLU A 82 -11.73 1.92 -3.83
C GLU A 82 -12.93 2.28 -2.93
N GLN A 83 -14.09 1.71 -3.24
CA GLN A 83 -15.38 2.13 -2.67
C GLN A 83 -15.52 1.80 -1.18
N PRO A 84 -15.13 0.61 -0.66
CA PRO A 84 -15.20 0.33 0.77
C PRO A 84 -14.33 1.26 1.62
N PHE A 85 -13.15 1.64 1.11
CA PHE A 85 -12.23 2.53 1.82
C PHE A 85 -12.76 3.96 1.85
N TRP A 86 -13.25 4.45 0.71
CA TRP A 86 -13.88 5.77 0.64
C TRP A 86 -15.12 5.84 1.55
N ALA A 87 -16.00 4.83 1.49
CA ALA A 87 -17.19 4.75 2.34
C ALA A 87 -16.83 4.77 3.83
N LEU A 88 -15.74 4.10 4.23
CA LEU A 88 -15.31 4.07 5.61
C LEU A 88 -14.82 5.42 6.11
N VAL A 89 -14.05 6.15 5.30
CA VAL A 89 -13.63 7.51 5.65
C VAL A 89 -14.85 8.42 5.76
N THR A 90 -15.82 8.28 4.85
CA THR A 90 -17.10 9.01 4.93
C THR A 90 -17.86 8.68 6.23
N LEU A 91 -17.98 7.40 6.59
CA LEU A 91 -18.60 6.99 7.85
C LEU A 91 -17.88 7.58 9.07
N ALA A 92 -16.54 7.56 9.07
CA ALA A 92 -15.74 8.13 10.14
C ALA A 92 -15.91 9.66 10.25
N CYS A 93 -16.10 10.36 9.12
CA CYS A 93 -16.43 11.78 9.11
C CYS A 93 -17.83 12.03 9.69
N MET A 94 -18.82 11.23 9.31
CA MET A 94 -20.18 11.34 9.85
C MET A 94 -20.24 11.07 11.36
N LEU A 95 -19.40 10.16 11.88
CA LEU A 95 -19.29 9.96 13.32
C LEU A 95 -18.59 11.11 14.06
N GLY A 96 -17.82 11.94 13.35
CA GLY A 96 -17.18 13.13 13.92
C GLY A 96 -16.00 12.87 14.86
N GLN A 97 -15.48 11.64 14.92
CA GLN A 97 -14.49 11.26 15.94
C GLN A 97 -13.03 11.26 15.46
N ILE A 98 -12.77 11.61 14.19
CA ILE A 98 -11.42 11.72 13.63
C ILE A 98 -10.63 12.78 14.40
N GLY A 99 -9.40 12.44 14.83
CA GLY A 99 -8.54 13.33 15.62
C GLY A 99 -8.74 13.22 17.13
N LEU A 100 -9.62 12.34 17.63
CA LEU A 100 -9.77 12.06 19.06
C LEU A 100 -9.03 10.78 19.47
N PRO A 101 -8.49 10.69 20.70
CA PRO A 101 -7.90 9.46 21.21
C PRO A 101 -8.88 8.28 21.17
N GLY A 102 -8.54 7.19 20.48
CA GLY A 102 -9.44 6.02 20.31
C GLY A 102 -10.65 6.27 19.40
N GLY A 103 -10.67 7.37 18.65
CA GLY A 103 -11.69 7.69 17.65
C GLY A 103 -11.13 7.75 16.23
N GLY A 104 -12.03 7.83 15.25
CA GLY A 104 -11.66 7.98 13.84
C GLY A 104 -11.57 6.64 13.13
N PHE A 105 -10.54 6.46 12.31
CA PHE A 105 -10.41 5.28 11.47
C PHE A 105 -8.97 4.77 11.33
N GLY A 106 -8.84 3.50 10.94
CA GLY A 106 -7.57 2.88 10.56
C GLY A 106 -7.72 2.06 9.29
N ALA A 107 -6.81 2.26 8.34
CA ALA A 107 -6.67 1.43 7.16
C ALA A 107 -5.71 0.26 7.47
N SER A 108 -6.21 -0.66 8.28
CA SER A 108 -5.57 -1.90 8.73
C SER A 108 -4.58 -1.73 9.88
N TYR A 109 -5.09 -1.96 11.10
CA TYR A 109 -4.26 -2.34 12.25
C TYR A 109 -3.84 -3.81 12.10
N GLY A 110 -2.52 -4.07 12.11
CA GLY A 110 -1.97 -5.44 12.13
C GLY A 110 -1.07 -5.88 10.96
N PRO A 111 -1.26 -5.50 9.68
CA PRO A 111 -0.40 -6.01 8.59
C PRO A 111 0.98 -5.36 8.55
N THR A 112 1.12 -4.20 9.20
CA THR A 112 2.39 -3.49 9.33
C THR A 112 2.66 -3.23 10.81
N ASN A 113 3.85 -3.63 11.28
CA ASN A 113 4.30 -3.44 12.67
C ASN A 113 4.64 -1.98 13.01
N GLY A 114 3.85 -1.01 12.54
CA GLY A 114 4.06 0.42 12.80
C GLY A 114 2.85 1.14 13.40
N MET A 115 1.66 0.54 13.32
CA MET A 115 0.43 1.12 13.89
C MET A 115 0.38 0.83 15.39
N GLY A 116 0.33 1.87 16.21
CA GLY A 116 0.37 1.76 17.67
C GLY A 116 1.77 1.64 18.28
N SER A 117 2.82 1.57 17.46
CA SER A 117 4.20 1.64 17.96
C SER A 117 4.49 3.04 18.53
N THR A 118 5.03 3.07 19.74
CA THR A 118 5.58 4.26 20.37
C THR A 118 7.05 4.46 20.03
N ALA A 119 7.68 3.60 19.22
CA ALA A 119 9.08 3.79 18.86
C ALA A 119 9.30 5.12 18.11
N PRO A 120 10.47 5.75 18.27
CA PRO A 120 10.80 6.96 17.54
C PRO A 120 10.90 6.67 16.04
N LEU A 121 10.73 7.72 15.23
CA LEU A 121 10.92 7.60 13.79
C LEU A 121 12.40 7.50 13.46
N LEU A 122 12.77 6.41 12.78
CA LEU A 122 14.12 6.20 12.25
C LEU A 122 14.15 6.47 10.75
N ALA A 123 15.10 7.31 10.31
CA ALA A 123 15.35 7.53 8.89
C ALA A 123 15.94 6.27 8.21
N GLY A 124 16.77 5.54 8.97
CA GLY A 124 17.40 4.27 8.61
C GLY A 124 18.50 4.34 7.54
N PRO A 125 19.36 3.32 7.46
CA PRO A 125 20.30 3.14 6.35
C PRO A 125 19.54 2.68 5.10
N THR A 126 19.57 3.46 4.03
CA THR A 126 18.91 3.12 2.77
C THR A 126 19.83 3.39 1.60
N LEU A 127 19.89 2.44 0.66
CA LEU A 127 20.56 2.65 -0.61
C LEU A 127 19.72 3.59 -1.49
N SER A 128 20.38 4.54 -2.15
CA SER A 128 19.72 5.39 -3.14
C SER A 128 19.25 4.55 -4.33
N GLN A 129 18.01 4.76 -4.78
CA GLN A 129 17.49 4.14 -6.01
C GLN A 129 17.82 4.95 -7.27
N GLY A 130 18.49 6.10 -7.11
CA GLY A 130 18.77 7.01 -8.22
C GLY A 130 17.50 7.61 -8.84
N THR A 131 17.61 8.04 -10.09
CA THR A 131 16.46 8.51 -10.90
C THR A 131 16.36 7.64 -12.15
N ASN A 132 15.20 7.02 -12.37
CA ASN A 132 14.94 6.28 -13.60
C ASN A 132 14.68 7.26 -14.75
N ALA A 133 15.54 7.25 -15.78
CA ALA A 133 15.38 8.08 -16.97
C ALA A 133 14.24 7.60 -17.88
N VAL A 134 13.79 6.35 -17.72
CA VAL A 134 12.63 5.81 -18.45
C VAL A 134 11.36 6.32 -17.79
N SER A 135 10.60 7.13 -18.54
CA SER A 135 9.34 7.72 -18.07
C SER A 135 8.11 6.85 -18.35
N ASP A 136 8.28 5.77 -19.11
CA ASP A 136 7.23 4.79 -19.37
C ASP A 136 6.73 4.19 -18.06
N PHE A 137 5.42 4.09 -17.92
CA PHE A 137 4.76 3.68 -16.70
C PHE A 137 3.56 2.81 -17.02
N ILE A 138 3.41 1.73 -16.25
CA ILE A 138 2.17 0.96 -16.18
C ILE A 138 1.74 0.78 -14.71
N PRO A 139 0.43 0.69 -14.42
CA PRO A 139 -0.01 0.21 -13.13
C PRO A 139 0.47 -1.25 -12.96
N VAL A 140 1.12 -1.57 -11.84
CA VAL A 140 1.86 -2.83 -11.65
C VAL A 140 1.06 -4.11 -12.00
N ALA A 141 -0.23 -4.14 -11.69
CA ALA A 141 -1.10 -5.30 -11.98
C ALA A 141 -1.58 -5.38 -13.44
N ARG A 142 -1.25 -4.41 -14.30
CA ARG A 142 -1.54 -4.42 -15.75
C ARG A 142 -0.46 -5.13 -16.57
N PHE A 143 0.51 -5.76 -15.92
CA PHE A 143 1.62 -6.48 -16.54
C PHE A 143 1.17 -7.47 -17.64
N THR A 144 0.20 -8.35 -17.37
CA THR A 144 -0.32 -9.31 -18.37
C THR A 144 -1.03 -8.59 -19.53
N ASP A 145 -1.77 -7.52 -19.24
CA ASP A 145 -2.49 -6.75 -20.27
C ASP A 145 -1.51 -6.04 -21.20
N MET A 146 -0.45 -5.46 -20.65
CA MET A 146 0.62 -4.79 -21.38
C MET A 146 1.31 -5.76 -22.35
N LEU A 147 1.74 -6.93 -21.87
CA LEU A 147 2.44 -7.91 -22.70
C LEU A 147 1.57 -8.47 -23.84
N LEU A 148 0.25 -8.58 -23.63
CA LEU A 148 -0.66 -9.08 -24.67
C LEU A 148 -1.10 -8.00 -25.66
N ASN A 149 -1.00 -6.72 -25.30
CA ASN A 149 -1.57 -5.62 -26.10
C ASN A 149 -0.60 -4.42 -26.22
N PRO A 150 0.60 -4.60 -26.81
CA PRO A 150 1.51 -3.49 -27.07
C PRO A 150 0.83 -2.41 -27.94
N GLY A 151 0.99 -1.13 -27.57
CA GLY A 151 0.31 0.00 -28.21
C GLY A 151 -1.16 0.19 -27.81
N GLY A 152 -1.75 -0.75 -27.05
CA GLY A 152 -3.08 -0.59 -26.48
C GLY A 152 -3.13 0.55 -25.44
N LYS A 153 -4.32 1.12 -25.22
CA LYS A 153 -4.53 2.20 -24.25
C LYS A 153 -5.40 1.75 -23.08
N VAL A 154 -5.09 2.25 -21.89
CA VAL A 154 -5.88 2.02 -20.68
C VAL A 154 -6.10 3.33 -19.91
N PRO A 155 -7.33 3.63 -19.48
CA PRO A 155 -7.57 4.76 -18.59
C PRO A 155 -6.97 4.47 -17.20
N TYR A 156 -6.32 5.46 -16.61
CA TYR A 156 -5.71 5.36 -15.29
C TYR A 156 -5.65 6.73 -14.63
N ASN A 157 -6.45 6.91 -13.57
CA ASN A 157 -6.45 8.11 -12.73
C ASN A 157 -6.57 9.44 -13.52
N GLY A 158 -7.58 9.52 -14.40
CA GLY A 158 -7.91 10.71 -15.19
C GLY A 158 -7.06 10.93 -16.44
N ARG A 159 -6.22 9.97 -16.84
CA ARG A 159 -5.41 10.02 -18.06
C ARG A 159 -5.37 8.67 -18.75
N ASP A 160 -5.02 8.67 -20.03
CA ASP A 160 -4.72 7.45 -20.77
C ASP A 160 -3.24 7.08 -20.67
N ILE A 161 -2.96 5.80 -20.49
CA ILE A 161 -1.63 5.20 -20.59
C ILE A 161 -1.60 4.33 -21.85
N THR A 162 -0.52 4.42 -22.62
CA THR A 162 -0.27 3.51 -23.74
C THR A 162 0.71 2.42 -23.30
N TYR A 163 0.38 1.16 -23.57
CA TYR A 163 1.24 0.04 -23.22
C TYR A 163 2.50 0.00 -24.09
N PRO A 164 3.71 -0.06 -23.49
CA PRO A 164 4.94 -0.23 -24.24
C PRO A 164 5.05 -1.66 -24.81
N ASP A 165 5.84 -1.81 -25.87
CA ASP A 165 6.21 -3.11 -26.44
C ASP A 165 7.47 -3.66 -25.75
N ILE A 166 7.26 -4.30 -24.59
CA ILE A 166 8.35 -4.83 -23.76
C ILE A 166 8.91 -6.13 -24.37
N ARG A 167 10.20 -6.10 -24.72
CA ARG A 167 10.93 -7.25 -25.29
C ARG A 167 11.85 -7.97 -24.30
N LEU A 168 12.22 -7.33 -23.19
CA LEU A 168 13.06 -7.91 -22.16
C LEU A 168 12.43 -7.75 -20.78
N ILE A 169 12.47 -8.80 -19.98
CA ILE A 169 12.10 -8.77 -18.57
C ILE A 169 13.32 -9.12 -17.72
N TYR A 170 13.65 -8.26 -16.76
CA TYR A 170 14.60 -8.54 -15.69
C TYR A 170 13.84 -8.59 -14.37
N TRP A 171 13.94 -9.70 -13.64
CA TRP A 171 13.24 -9.89 -12.37
C TRP A 171 14.20 -10.27 -11.25
N ALA A 172 14.09 -9.60 -10.10
CA ALA A 172 14.83 -9.91 -8.88
C ALA A 172 13.91 -9.77 -7.66
N GLY A 173 13.92 -10.75 -6.76
CA GLY A 173 13.22 -10.65 -5.47
C GLY A 173 11.69 -10.78 -5.51
N GLY A 174 11.12 -11.42 -6.53
CA GLY A 174 9.68 -11.68 -6.58
C GLY A 174 9.30 -12.89 -7.45
N ASN A 175 8.05 -13.34 -7.32
CA ASN A 175 7.53 -14.50 -8.05
C ASN A 175 6.17 -14.16 -8.72
N PRO A 176 6.17 -13.79 -10.02
CA PRO A 176 4.95 -13.40 -10.72
C PRO A 176 3.93 -14.53 -10.85
N PHE A 177 4.40 -15.77 -10.91
CA PHE A 177 3.54 -16.96 -10.97
C PHE A 177 2.95 -17.38 -9.60
N HIS A 178 3.23 -16.59 -8.56
CA HIS A 178 2.55 -16.72 -7.27
C HIS A 178 1.59 -15.55 -7.02
N HIS A 179 2.01 -14.31 -7.26
CA HIS A 179 1.23 -13.13 -6.87
C HIS A 179 0.25 -12.60 -7.92
N HIS A 180 0.34 -13.06 -9.18
CA HIS A 180 -0.46 -12.51 -10.28
C HIS A 180 -1.69 -13.36 -10.53
N GLN A 181 -2.75 -12.73 -11.04
CA GLN A 181 -4.04 -13.38 -11.26
C GLN A 181 -4.06 -14.13 -12.60
N ASP A 182 -4.96 -15.10 -12.74
CA ASP A 182 -5.14 -15.95 -13.93
C ASP A 182 -3.80 -16.44 -14.53
N LEU A 183 -3.19 -17.41 -13.84
CA LEU A 183 -1.88 -17.95 -14.23
C LEU A 183 -1.88 -18.60 -15.63
N ASN A 184 -3.05 -19.05 -16.12
CA ASN A 184 -3.15 -19.59 -17.47
C ASN A 184 -2.99 -18.49 -18.51
N ARG A 185 -3.64 -17.33 -18.29
CA ARG A 185 -3.49 -16.16 -19.15
C ARG A 185 -2.09 -15.56 -19.03
N LEU A 186 -1.55 -15.44 -17.80
CA LEU A 186 -0.18 -14.98 -17.59
C LEU A 186 0.82 -15.84 -18.36
N ARG A 187 0.68 -17.17 -18.37
CA ARG A 187 1.58 -18.06 -19.11
C ARG A 187 1.62 -17.76 -20.61
N VAL A 188 0.50 -17.35 -21.22
CA VAL A 188 0.47 -16.94 -22.64
C VAL A 188 1.19 -15.61 -22.83
N ALA A 189 0.97 -14.65 -21.93
CA ALA A 189 1.64 -13.35 -21.96
C ALA A 189 3.16 -13.47 -21.73
N TRP A 190 3.57 -14.40 -20.86
CA TRP A 190 4.96 -14.65 -20.50
C TRP A 190 5.82 -15.15 -21.67
N GLN A 191 5.20 -15.63 -22.75
CA GLN A 191 5.88 -16.05 -23.98
C GLN A 191 6.12 -14.91 -24.98
N LYS A 192 5.71 -13.68 -24.65
CA LYS A 192 5.80 -12.51 -25.55
C LYS A 192 7.17 -11.83 -25.55
N PRO A 193 7.83 -11.61 -24.39
CA PRO A 193 9.19 -11.09 -24.38
C PRO A 193 10.16 -12.02 -25.09
N GLU A 194 11.20 -11.45 -25.68
CA GLU A 194 12.28 -12.17 -26.36
C GLU A 194 13.32 -12.71 -25.38
N THR A 195 13.44 -12.10 -24.21
CA THR A 195 14.39 -12.55 -23.17
C THR A 195 13.87 -12.28 -21.78
N ILE A 196 13.99 -13.27 -20.90
CA ILE A 196 13.60 -13.22 -19.50
C ILE A 196 14.80 -13.61 -18.62
N ILE A 197 15.22 -12.70 -17.76
CA ILE A 197 16.35 -12.85 -16.84
C ILE A 197 15.84 -12.82 -15.40
N PHE A 198 16.27 -13.78 -14.58
CA PHE A 198 15.92 -13.89 -13.17
C PHE A 198 17.14 -13.93 -12.27
N ASN A 199 17.21 -13.02 -11.28
CA ASN A 199 18.02 -13.22 -10.08
C ASN A 199 17.18 -14.02 -9.08
N GLU A 200 17.65 -15.21 -8.72
CA GLU A 200 16.82 -16.15 -7.99
C GLU A 200 17.63 -17.02 -7.01
N GLN A 201 17.04 -17.24 -5.84
CA GLN A 201 17.60 -18.05 -4.75
C GLN A 201 17.08 -19.50 -4.80
N PHE A 202 15.90 -19.72 -5.38
CA PHE A 202 15.21 -21.01 -5.41
C PHE A 202 14.70 -21.36 -6.80
N TRP A 203 14.61 -22.65 -7.15
CA TRP A 203 14.06 -23.08 -8.45
C TRP A 203 12.51 -22.90 -8.55
N THR A 204 12.04 -21.66 -8.53
CA THR A 204 10.62 -21.25 -8.56
C THR A 204 9.99 -21.51 -9.94
N PRO A 205 8.64 -21.56 -10.06
CA PRO A 205 7.99 -21.68 -11.36
C PRO A 205 8.41 -20.58 -12.35
N ALA A 206 8.53 -19.33 -11.89
CA ALA A 206 8.95 -18.23 -12.76
C ALA A 206 10.38 -18.42 -13.28
N ALA A 207 11.32 -18.81 -12.41
CA ALA A 207 12.69 -19.13 -12.83
C ALA A 207 12.74 -20.30 -13.84
N LYS A 208 11.87 -21.32 -13.71
CA LYS A 208 11.72 -22.44 -14.68
C LYS A 208 11.27 -22.01 -16.07
N MET A 209 10.77 -20.79 -16.20
CA MET A 209 10.32 -20.20 -17.45
C MET A 209 11.17 -18.99 -17.86
N ALA A 210 12.34 -18.79 -17.24
CA ALA A 210 13.31 -17.78 -17.64
C ALA A 210 14.33 -18.36 -18.63
N ASP A 211 14.87 -17.51 -19.50
CA ASP A 211 15.95 -17.88 -20.42
C ASP A 211 17.31 -17.90 -19.71
N ILE A 212 17.50 -16.98 -18.76
CA ILE A 212 18.71 -16.85 -17.95
C ILE A 212 18.32 -16.81 -16.49
N VAL A 213 18.91 -17.70 -15.69
CA VAL A 213 18.78 -17.70 -14.24
C VAL A 213 20.15 -17.43 -13.63
N LEU A 214 20.26 -16.35 -12.86
CA LEU A 214 21.44 -15.96 -12.11
C LEU A 214 21.23 -16.35 -10.64
N PRO A 215 22.06 -17.25 -10.08
CA PRO A 215 21.89 -17.72 -8.71
C PRO A 215 22.24 -16.60 -7.72
N ALA A 216 21.23 -16.11 -7.01
CA ALA A 216 21.38 -15.07 -5.99
C ALA A 216 21.58 -15.70 -4.60
N THR A 217 22.31 -15.01 -3.73
CA THR A 217 22.44 -15.41 -2.32
C THR A 217 21.17 -15.16 -1.51
N THR A 218 21.05 -15.84 -0.39
CA THR A 218 20.09 -15.55 0.68
C THR A 218 20.65 -14.50 1.64
N GLY A 219 19.80 -13.95 2.52
CA GLY A 219 20.23 -12.99 3.54
C GLY A 219 21.20 -13.55 4.59
N LEU A 220 21.39 -14.88 4.65
CA LEU A 220 22.36 -15.51 5.57
C LEU A 220 23.78 -15.60 4.99
N GLU A 221 23.94 -15.32 3.70
CA GLU A 221 25.19 -15.50 2.96
C GLU A 221 25.91 -14.18 2.66
N ARG A 222 25.38 -13.06 3.15
CA ARG A 222 25.88 -11.69 2.93
C ARG A 222 25.73 -10.82 4.17
N ASN A 223 26.39 -9.67 4.17
CA ASN A 223 26.25 -8.67 5.22
C ASN A 223 25.17 -7.65 4.85
N ASP A 224 24.37 -7.22 5.82
CA ASP A 224 23.37 -6.16 5.63
C ASP A 224 23.03 -5.45 6.95
N ILE A 225 22.14 -4.47 6.92
CA ILE A 225 21.58 -3.81 8.09
C ILE A 225 20.05 -3.92 8.08
N GLY A 226 19.51 -4.59 9.09
CA GLY A 226 18.07 -4.68 9.33
C GLY A 226 17.58 -3.46 10.12
N TYR A 227 16.54 -2.79 9.61
CA TYR A 227 15.82 -1.76 10.35
C TYR A 227 14.35 -1.67 9.92
N ALA A 228 13.52 -1.05 10.76
CA ALA A 228 12.20 -0.57 10.36
C ALA A 228 11.93 0.81 10.97
N ARG A 229 11.23 1.68 10.23
CA ARG A 229 11.05 3.11 10.59
C ARG A 229 10.37 3.36 11.93
N ARG A 230 9.58 2.41 12.42
CA ARG A 230 8.79 2.49 13.66
C ARG A 230 9.06 1.32 14.61
N GLU A 231 10.24 0.72 14.48
CA GLU A 231 10.73 -0.29 15.41
C GLU A 231 11.95 0.27 16.13
N PRO A 232 12.13 -0.04 17.42
CA PRO A 232 13.20 0.56 18.21
C PRO A 232 14.52 -0.19 18.02
N PHE A 233 14.76 -0.88 16.89
CA PHE A 233 15.95 -1.72 16.71
C PHE A 233 16.63 -1.52 15.35
N LEU A 234 17.96 -1.45 15.41
CA LEU A 234 18.88 -1.63 14.28
C LEU A 234 19.65 -2.93 14.49
N ILE A 235 19.75 -3.75 13.46
CA ILE A 235 20.36 -5.08 13.53
C ILE A 235 21.46 -5.17 12.49
N ALA A 236 22.68 -5.52 12.91
CA ALA A 236 23.75 -5.88 11.99
C ALA A 236 23.49 -7.31 11.51
N MET A 237 23.06 -7.45 10.26
CA MET A 237 22.82 -8.75 9.64
C MET A 237 24.15 -9.28 9.12
N LYS A 238 24.97 -9.82 10.03
CA LYS A 238 26.29 -10.37 9.69
C LYS A 238 26.14 -11.65 8.88
N LYS A 239 26.99 -11.82 7.87
CA LYS A 239 27.12 -13.04 7.08
C LYS A 239 27.31 -14.25 8.01
N ALA A 240 26.38 -15.19 7.94
CA ALA A 240 26.38 -16.38 8.79
C ALA A 240 27.13 -17.56 8.15
N ARG A 241 27.26 -17.56 6.82
CA ARG A 241 27.93 -18.61 6.04
C ARG A 241 28.37 -18.14 4.66
N GLU A 242 29.27 -18.89 4.04
CA GLU A 242 29.68 -18.66 2.65
C GLU A 242 28.55 -18.98 1.65
N PRO A 243 28.46 -18.25 0.52
CA PRO A 243 27.53 -18.54 -0.57
C PRO A 243 27.60 -20.01 -1.03
N ILE A 244 26.44 -20.63 -1.27
CA ILE A 244 26.38 -22.01 -1.81
C ILE A 244 26.70 -22.00 -3.30
N GLY A 245 27.60 -22.90 -3.70
CA GLY A 245 27.92 -23.14 -5.10
C GLY A 245 28.46 -21.88 -5.76
N GLU A 246 27.80 -21.45 -6.84
CA GLU A 246 28.18 -20.27 -7.63
C GLU A 246 27.32 -19.04 -7.31
N ALA A 247 26.50 -19.09 -6.24
CA ALA A 247 25.65 -17.97 -5.88
C ALA A 247 26.45 -16.70 -5.60
N ARG A 248 25.88 -15.55 -5.97
CA ARG A 248 26.46 -14.22 -5.77
C ARG A 248 25.39 -13.24 -5.28
N ASP A 249 25.80 -12.23 -4.52
CA ASP A 249 24.87 -11.20 -4.05
C ASP A 249 24.31 -10.40 -5.23
N ASP A 250 23.07 -9.93 -5.13
CA ASP A 250 22.47 -9.07 -6.15
C ASP A 250 23.38 -7.85 -6.45
N TYR A 251 23.99 -7.25 -5.42
CA TYR A 251 24.95 -6.17 -5.59
C TYR A 251 26.13 -6.56 -6.48
N TRP A 252 26.72 -7.75 -6.27
CA TRP A 252 27.81 -8.25 -7.09
C TRP A 252 27.35 -8.50 -8.54
N ILE A 253 26.19 -9.15 -8.71
CA ILE A 253 25.63 -9.46 -10.04
C ILE A 253 25.44 -8.16 -10.84
N PHE A 254 24.83 -7.14 -10.25
CA PHE A 254 24.62 -5.85 -10.91
C PHE A 254 25.93 -5.07 -11.10
N SER A 255 26.91 -5.20 -10.20
CA SER A 255 28.26 -4.64 -10.41
C SER A 255 28.96 -5.25 -11.62
N GLU A 256 28.83 -6.57 -11.83
CA GLU A 256 29.39 -7.26 -12.99
C GLU A 256 28.71 -6.88 -14.30
N ILE A 257 27.38 -6.69 -14.27
CA ILE A 257 26.62 -6.23 -15.44
C ILE A 257 27.03 -4.80 -15.80
N THR A 258 27.08 -3.90 -14.83
CA THR A 258 27.43 -2.49 -15.07
C THR A 258 28.87 -2.34 -15.55
N ARG A 259 29.82 -3.16 -15.10
CA ARG A 259 31.18 -3.17 -15.64
C ARG A 259 31.25 -3.57 -17.11
N ARG A 260 30.41 -4.50 -17.55
CA ARG A 260 30.30 -4.89 -18.98
C ARG A 260 29.65 -3.81 -19.84
N LEU A 261 28.99 -2.83 -19.20
CA LEU A 261 28.38 -1.65 -19.82
C LEU A 261 29.24 -0.39 -19.63
N ASP A 262 30.46 -0.53 -19.09
CA ASP A 262 31.36 0.59 -18.74
C ASP A 262 30.69 1.65 -17.82
N ALA A 263 29.89 1.19 -16.85
CA ALA A 263 29.08 2.02 -15.96
C ALA A 263 29.25 1.66 -14.46
N ASP A 264 30.24 0.85 -14.10
CA ASP A 264 30.47 0.39 -12.73
C ASP A 264 30.92 1.51 -11.78
N ASP A 265 31.66 2.52 -12.27
CA ASP A 265 32.03 3.69 -11.47
C ASP A 265 30.79 4.44 -10.95
N VAL A 266 29.72 4.49 -11.75
CA VAL A 266 28.45 5.16 -11.37
C VAL A 266 27.63 4.28 -10.42
N TYR A 267 27.64 2.97 -10.63
CA TYR A 267 26.84 2.04 -9.83
C TYR A 267 27.48 1.73 -8.47
N THR A 268 28.77 1.43 -8.46
CA THR A 268 29.51 1.04 -7.25
C THR A 268 30.01 2.25 -6.48
N GLU A 269 30.23 3.39 -7.15
CA GLU A 269 30.92 4.57 -6.61
C GLU A 269 32.27 4.22 -5.95
N GLY A 270 32.92 3.16 -6.44
CA GLY A 270 34.17 2.63 -5.88
C GLY A 270 34.04 2.00 -4.49
N ARG A 271 32.81 1.68 -4.04
CA ARG A 271 32.55 1.07 -2.73
C ARG A 271 32.34 -0.44 -2.83
N ASP A 272 32.96 -1.17 -1.90
CA ASP A 272 32.62 -2.55 -1.61
C ASP A 272 31.38 -2.67 -0.70
N GLU A 273 30.98 -3.91 -0.38
CA GLU A 273 29.83 -4.22 0.48
C GLU A 273 29.91 -3.47 1.82
N MET A 274 31.02 -3.60 2.56
CA MET A 274 31.16 -3.03 3.89
C MET A 274 31.24 -1.50 3.86
N GLN A 275 31.86 -0.93 2.82
CA GLN A 275 31.90 0.51 2.59
C GLN A 275 30.51 1.07 2.29
N TRP A 276 29.67 0.35 1.55
CA TRP A 276 28.26 0.73 1.35
C TRP A 276 27.47 0.68 2.66
N LEU A 277 27.61 -0.38 3.44
CA LEU A 277 26.91 -0.50 4.73
C LEU A 277 27.31 0.63 5.69
N ALA A 278 28.61 0.91 5.80
CA ALA A 278 29.12 2.01 6.63
C ALA A 278 28.61 3.38 6.14
N HIS A 279 28.62 3.61 4.83
CA HIS A 279 28.14 4.85 4.23
C HIS A 279 26.65 5.09 4.48
N MET A 280 25.80 4.09 4.20
CA MET A 280 24.35 4.17 4.43
C MET A 280 24.03 4.34 5.92
N TYR A 281 24.75 3.64 6.80
CA TYR A 281 24.60 3.78 8.24
C TYR A 281 24.93 5.20 8.69
N GLU A 282 26.05 5.77 8.25
CA GLU A 282 26.46 7.10 8.67
C GLU A 282 25.49 8.19 8.19
N GLU A 283 24.97 8.08 6.97
CA GLU A 283 23.90 8.97 6.51
C GLU A 283 22.63 8.84 7.36
N GLY A 284 22.23 7.60 7.65
CA GLY A 284 21.08 7.29 8.50
C GLY A 284 21.26 7.82 9.92
N ARG A 285 22.47 7.73 10.47
CA ARG A 285 22.86 8.28 11.78
C ARG A 285 22.73 9.79 11.81
N GLN A 286 23.27 10.49 10.82
CA GLN A 286 23.15 11.96 10.75
C GLN A 286 21.70 12.42 10.59
N LYS A 287 20.91 11.72 9.77
CA LYS A 287 19.47 11.98 9.61
C LYS A 287 18.71 11.77 10.92
N SER A 288 19.00 10.67 11.63
CA SER A 288 18.36 10.33 12.91
C SER A 288 18.77 11.30 14.03
N ALA A 289 20.02 11.74 14.08
CA ALA A 289 20.50 12.74 15.04
C ALA A 289 19.77 14.08 14.90
N ARG A 290 19.49 14.54 13.67
CA ARG A 290 18.65 15.74 13.42
C ARG A 290 17.21 15.59 13.90
N MET A 291 16.74 14.36 14.09
CA MET A 291 15.43 14.03 14.64
C MET A 291 15.47 13.79 16.16
N GLY A 292 16.61 14.05 16.82
CA GLY A 292 16.78 13.85 18.27
C GLY A 292 17.08 12.40 18.66
N VAL A 293 17.45 11.54 17.71
CA VAL A 293 17.70 10.11 17.92
C VAL A 293 19.19 9.82 17.68
N PRO A 294 20.04 9.90 18.72
CA PRO A 294 21.46 9.58 18.58
C PRO A 294 21.67 8.08 18.40
N LEU A 295 22.57 7.71 17.49
CA LEU A 295 23.00 6.34 17.23
C LEU A 295 24.53 6.25 17.41
N PRO A 296 25.08 5.08 17.80
CA PRO A 296 26.52 4.89 17.96
C PRO A 296 27.27 4.96 16.62
N SER A 297 28.61 4.90 16.64
CA SER A 297 29.41 4.76 15.41
C SER A 297 29.06 3.47 14.65
N PHE A 298 29.43 3.36 13.37
CA PHE A 298 29.22 2.15 12.60
C PHE A 298 29.94 0.96 13.23
N GLU A 299 31.19 1.14 13.66
CA GLU A 299 32.02 0.11 14.28
C GLU A 299 31.42 -0.38 15.61
N GLU A 300 30.96 0.56 16.45
CA GLU A 300 30.29 0.24 17.71
C GLU A 300 28.98 -0.53 17.48
N PHE A 301 28.16 -0.09 16.52
CA PHE A 301 26.94 -0.79 16.11
C PHE A 301 27.25 -2.19 15.57
N TRP A 302 28.21 -2.29 14.65
CA TRP A 302 28.56 -3.54 13.99
C TRP A 302 29.10 -4.55 14.99
N GLU A 303 29.94 -4.13 15.93
CA GLU A 303 30.44 -4.99 17.01
C GLU A 303 29.31 -5.44 17.94
N ALA A 304 28.45 -4.51 18.36
CA ALA A 304 27.31 -4.81 19.23
C ALA A 304 26.27 -5.76 18.61
N GLY A 305 26.14 -5.77 17.27
CA GLY A 305 25.25 -6.65 16.53
C GLY A 305 23.77 -6.22 16.53
N ILE A 306 23.32 -5.56 17.61
CA ILE A 306 21.99 -4.97 17.72
C ILE A 306 22.04 -3.71 18.58
N VAL A 307 21.32 -2.67 18.16
CA VAL A 307 21.19 -1.42 18.91
C VAL A 307 19.71 -1.13 19.12
N LYS A 308 19.31 -0.92 20.38
CA LYS A 308 17.99 -0.41 20.72
C LYS A 308 18.00 1.12 20.64
N VAL A 309 17.12 1.67 19.83
CA VAL A 309 16.96 3.09 19.60
C VAL A 309 16.19 3.71 20.78
N PRO A 310 16.73 4.76 21.42
CA PRO A 310 16.09 5.40 22.57
C PRO A 310 14.96 6.35 22.12
N GLY A 311 13.95 6.51 22.97
CA GLY A 311 12.88 7.49 22.81
C GLY A 311 11.48 6.90 22.64
N GLU A 312 10.48 7.76 22.74
CA GLU A 312 9.07 7.43 22.51
C GLU A 312 8.40 8.51 21.66
N ASN A 313 7.50 8.12 20.76
CA ASN A 313 6.64 9.00 20.02
C ASN A 313 5.51 9.49 20.94
N THR A 314 5.41 10.81 21.11
CA THR A 314 4.49 11.47 22.03
C THR A 314 3.19 11.99 21.39
N ASP A 315 3.03 11.86 20.06
CA ASP A 315 1.83 12.31 19.33
C ASP A 315 1.17 11.14 18.55
N PRO A 316 0.49 10.21 19.26
CA PRO A 316 -0.05 9.00 18.63
C PRO A 316 -1.39 9.20 17.92
N VAL A 317 -2.05 10.35 18.10
CA VAL A 317 -3.43 10.56 17.66
C VAL A 317 -3.46 11.08 16.22
N MET A 318 -3.83 10.19 15.30
CA MET A 318 -3.96 10.52 13.88
C MET A 318 -4.89 11.72 13.68
N LEU A 319 -4.40 12.75 12.98
CA LEU A 319 -5.13 13.96 12.60
C LEU A 319 -5.63 14.83 13.77
N ALA A 320 -5.04 14.73 14.97
CA ALA A 320 -5.39 15.61 16.09
C ALA A 320 -5.21 17.10 15.75
N LYS A 321 -4.04 17.49 15.23
CA LYS A 321 -3.75 18.88 14.83
C LYS A 321 -4.70 19.40 13.74
N PHE A 322 -5.06 18.54 12.78
CA PHE A 322 -6.03 18.88 11.73
C PHE A 322 -7.42 19.08 12.33
N ARG A 323 -7.86 18.25 13.28
CA ARG A 323 -9.14 18.43 13.96
C ARG A 323 -9.20 19.76 14.71
N ASP A 324 -8.12 20.07 15.44
CA ASP A 324 -8.05 21.27 16.28
C ASP A 324 -8.11 22.55 15.44
N ASP A 325 -7.31 22.62 14.37
CA ASP A 325 -7.30 23.74 13.42
C ASP A 325 -7.07 23.25 11.98
N PRO A 326 -8.16 22.98 11.22
CA PRO A 326 -8.08 22.53 9.83
C PRO A 326 -7.46 23.56 8.88
N ALA A 327 -7.54 24.85 9.21
CA ALA A 327 -7.01 25.92 8.36
C ALA A 327 -5.49 26.07 8.53
N ALA A 328 -4.99 25.94 9.76
CA ALA A 328 -3.56 25.95 10.03
C ALA A 328 -2.87 24.62 9.68
N ASN A 329 -3.61 23.51 9.70
CA ASN A 329 -3.08 22.16 9.43
C ASN A 329 -3.80 21.45 8.27
N PRO A 330 -3.90 22.06 7.07
CA PRO A 330 -4.72 21.54 5.99
C PRO A 330 -4.21 20.19 5.48
N LEU A 331 -5.14 19.36 5.02
CA LEU A 331 -4.82 18.12 4.31
C LEU A 331 -4.26 18.41 2.91
N LYS A 332 -3.57 17.44 2.32
CA LYS A 332 -3.04 17.52 0.96
C LYS A 332 -4.10 17.20 -0.11
N THR A 333 -5.33 17.68 0.09
CA THR A 333 -6.43 17.60 -0.86
C THR A 333 -6.63 18.96 -1.53
N PRO A 334 -7.27 19.03 -2.71
CA PRO A 334 -7.58 20.31 -3.37
C PRO A 334 -8.30 21.31 -2.45
N SER A 335 -9.19 20.84 -1.58
CA SER A 335 -9.92 21.70 -0.62
C SER A 335 -9.17 21.99 0.69
N GLY A 336 -8.07 21.28 0.98
CA GLY A 336 -7.44 21.29 2.32
C GLY A 336 -8.22 20.52 3.39
N LYS A 337 -9.37 19.92 3.05
CA LYS A 337 -10.28 19.18 3.95
C LYS A 337 -10.48 17.74 3.48
N ILE A 338 -11.24 16.95 4.23
CA ILE A 338 -11.63 15.60 3.80
C ILE A 338 -12.71 15.71 2.70
N GLU A 339 -12.42 15.17 1.51
CA GLU A 339 -13.37 15.22 0.38
C GLU A 339 -14.29 14.00 0.40
N ILE A 340 -15.51 14.16 0.95
CA ILE A 340 -16.57 13.15 0.86
C ILE A 340 -17.06 13.05 -0.59
N PHE A 341 -17.19 14.19 -1.26
CA PHE A 341 -17.35 14.28 -2.71
C PHE A 341 -16.10 14.90 -3.33
N SER A 342 -15.44 14.19 -4.24
CA SER A 342 -14.30 14.69 -4.99
C SER A 342 -14.70 15.13 -6.39
N LYS A 343 -14.70 16.45 -6.62
CA LYS A 343 -14.97 17.04 -7.94
C LYS A 343 -13.95 16.58 -9.00
N LYS A 344 -12.72 16.31 -8.57
CA LYS A 344 -11.65 15.83 -9.46
C LYS A 344 -11.95 14.43 -9.98
N ILE A 345 -12.33 13.50 -9.10
CA ILE A 345 -12.69 12.13 -9.52
C ILE A 345 -13.96 12.17 -10.38
N ALA A 346 -14.97 12.94 -9.96
CA ALA A 346 -16.18 13.12 -10.75
C ALA A 346 -15.90 13.64 -12.18
N SER A 347 -14.91 14.53 -12.35
CA SER A 347 -14.54 15.07 -13.67
C SER A 347 -13.92 14.05 -14.62
N PHE A 348 -13.47 12.89 -14.14
CA PHE A 348 -12.93 11.85 -15.00
C PHE A 348 -14.03 11.15 -15.81
N GLY A 349 -15.28 11.19 -15.37
CA GLY A 349 -16.41 10.59 -16.08
C GLY A 349 -16.30 9.06 -16.20
N TYR A 350 -15.70 8.40 -15.21
CA TYR A 350 -15.62 6.94 -15.18
C TYR A 350 -16.94 6.32 -14.74
N ASP A 351 -17.40 5.31 -15.49
CA ASP A 351 -18.65 4.60 -15.21
C ASP A 351 -18.60 3.80 -13.89
N ASP A 352 -17.41 3.41 -13.45
CA ASP A 352 -17.14 2.55 -12.29
C ASP A 352 -16.51 3.28 -11.09
N CYS A 353 -16.36 4.61 -11.16
CA CYS A 353 -15.77 5.39 -10.07
C CYS A 353 -16.37 6.81 -10.00
N PRO A 354 -17.59 6.94 -9.46
CA PRO A 354 -18.23 8.23 -9.28
C PRO A 354 -17.50 9.11 -8.25
N GLY A 355 -17.90 10.39 -8.17
CA GLY A 355 -17.28 11.39 -7.30
C GLY A 355 -17.42 11.17 -5.79
N HIS A 356 -18.07 10.09 -5.35
CA HIS A 356 -18.21 9.72 -3.93
C HIS A 356 -18.34 8.20 -3.79
N ALA A 357 -18.14 7.71 -2.58
CA ALA A 357 -18.30 6.30 -2.26
C ALA A 357 -19.67 5.76 -2.68
N THR A 358 -19.68 4.68 -3.47
CA THR A 358 -20.88 4.10 -4.08
C THR A 358 -20.82 2.57 -4.05
N TRP A 359 -21.96 1.92 -3.82
CA TRP A 359 -22.08 0.49 -4.05
C TRP A 359 -22.38 0.24 -5.52
N MET A 360 -21.49 -0.52 -6.17
CA MET A 360 -21.67 -1.02 -7.52
C MET A 360 -21.53 -2.53 -7.49
N GLU A 361 -22.34 -3.22 -8.29
CA GLU A 361 -22.29 -4.68 -8.34
C GLU A 361 -20.94 -5.13 -8.93
N PRO A 362 -20.21 -6.03 -8.25
CA PRO A 362 -18.97 -6.57 -8.80
C PRO A 362 -19.27 -7.54 -9.95
N ILE A 363 -18.27 -7.80 -10.81
CA ILE A 363 -18.41 -8.65 -11.99
C ILE A 363 -18.77 -10.11 -11.65
N GLU A 364 -18.48 -10.53 -10.42
CA GLU A 364 -18.89 -11.81 -9.84
C GLU A 364 -18.96 -11.71 -8.32
N TRP A 365 -20.03 -12.26 -7.76
CA TRP A 365 -20.28 -12.38 -6.32
C TRP A 365 -21.42 -13.37 -6.07
N LEU A 366 -21.66 -13.72 -4.80
CA LEU A 366 -22.65 -14.73 -4.41
C LEU A 366 -24.10 -14.35 -4.73
N GLY A 367 -24.40 -13.06 -4.95
CA GLY A 367 -25.73 -12.61 -5.39
C GLY A 367 -25.89 -12.52 -6.91
N SER A 368 -24.84 -12.77 -7.70
CA SER A 368 -24.91 -12.73 -9.17
C SER A 368 -25.43 -14.04 -9.76
N SER A 369 -25.95 -14.00 -10.99
CA SER A 369 -26.38 -15.20 -11.73
C SER A 369 -25.27 -16.24 -11.93
N LYS A 370 -23.99 -15.83 -11.89
CA LYS A 370 -22.85 -16.76 -11.93
C LYS A 370 -22.83 -17.72 -10.74
N ALA A 371 -23.42 -17.36 -9.60
CA ALA A 371 -23.48 -18.20 -8.41
C ALA A 371 -24.33 -19.47 -8.62
N GLU A 372 -25.23 -19.50 -9.62
CA GLU A 372 -25.96 -20.72 -10.00
C GLU A 372 -25.02 -21.85 -10.44
N ARG A 373 -23.91 -21.47 -11.10
CA ARG A 373 -22.87 -22.41 -11.54
C ARG A 373 -21.70 -22.50 -10.56
N TYR A 374 -21.34 -21.39 -9.93
CA TYR A 374 -20.19 -21.27 -9.02
C TYR A 374 -20.65 -20.76 -7.64
N PRO A 375 -21.26 -21.62 -6.80
CA PRO A 375 -22.00 -21.20 -5.61
C PRO A 375 -21.10 -20.82 -4.41
N LEU A 376 -19.78 -20.95 -4.55
CA LEU A 376 -18.83 -20.70 -3.47
C LEU A 376 -17.94 -19.51 -3.82
N HIS A 377 -17.77 -18.62 -2.84
CA HIS A 377 -16.81 -17.54 -2.93
C HIS A 377 -15.45 -18.02 -2.41
N MET A 378 -14.41 -17.82 -3.20
CA MET A 378 -13.03 -18.10 -2.80
C MET A 378 -12.41 -16.81 -2.24
N LEU A 379 -11.98 -16.86 -0.98
CA LEU A 379 -11.35 -15.74 -0.26
C LEU A 379 -9.83 -15.70 -0.44
#